data_AF-Q9HL18-F1
#
_entry.id   AF-Q9HL18-F1
#
_cell.length_a   1.000
_cell.length_b   1.000
_cell.length_c   1.000
_cell.angle_alpha   90.00
_cell.angle_beta   90.00
_cell.angle_gamma   90.00
#
_symmetry.space_group_name_H-M   'P 1'
#
loop_
_entity.id
_entity.type
_entity.pdbx_description
1 polymer ?
#
loop_
_entity_poly.entity_id
_entity_poly.type
_entity_poly.pdbx_seq_one_letter_code
_entity_poly.pdbx_strand_id
1 'polypeptide(L)'
;MDKMAHTGIRSFRSEISRDVYEEAWLTVMAGKGHRRVHLIRNGRRIMVMDFNNDDFDVWNYIKEAVNREGYVSAVLRSMTEEMHPKKKEPFMEVRGFLLYKKDSKIYWEMISAQDMMDAMQHDAVTGKKIKADPLDIYCGADGECLDYMGRSIVFVKKANPLYGH
;
A
#
# COMPACT_ATOMS: atom_id res chain seq x y z
N MET A 1 -5.58 21.30 10.22
CA MET A 1 -6.08 20.02 10.75
C MET A 1 -4.95 19.04 10.64
N ASP A 2 -4.33 18.66 11.77
CA ASP A 2 -3.27 17.65 11.78
C ASP A 2 -3.87 16.33 11.29
N LYS A 3 -3.37 15.83 10.15
CA LYS A 3 -3.63 14.44 9.73
C LYS A 3 -3.14 13.55 10.88
N MET A 4 -4.01 12.69 11.40
CA MET A 4 -3.70 11.80 12.52
C MET A 4 -2.53 10.87 12.14
N ALA A 5 -1.32 11.22 12.58
CA ALA A 5 -0.17 10.35 12.45
C ALA A 5 -0.35 9.16 13.42
N HIS A 6 -0.45 7.96 12.87
CA HIS A 6 -0.51 6.73 13.66
C HIS A 6 0.90 6.34 14.12
N THR A 7 1.03 5.66 15.25
CA THR A 7 2.34 5.36 15.84
C THR A 7 2.68 3.88 15.80
N GLY A 8 3.89 3.57 15.35
CA GLY A 8 4.56 2.27 15.49
C GLY A 8 4.34 1.29 14.33
N ILE A 9 5.32 0.42 14.13
CA ILE A 9 5.30 -0.61 13.07
C ILE A 9 4.16 -1.61 13.25
N ARG A 10 3.75 -1.89 14.50
CA ARG A 10 2.65 -2.82 14.78
C ARG A 10 1.31 -2.28 14.25
N SER A 11 1.03 -0.99 14.42
CA SER A 11 -0.21 -0.40 13.90
C SER A 11 -0.17 -0.33 12.37
N PHE A 12 0.97 0.01 11.78
CA PHE A 12 1.16 -0.03 10.33
C PHE A 12 0.93 -1.43 9.75
N ARG A 13 1.52 -2.46 10.37
CA ARG A 13 1.30 -3.86 9.98
C ARG A 13 -0.19 -4.24 10.04
N SER A 14 -0.90 -3.77 11.07
CA SER A 14 -2.35 -4.01 11.20
C SER A 14 -3.13 -3.35 10.08
N GLU A 15 -2.75 -2.14 9.66
CA GLU A 15 -3.38 -1.44 8.54
C GLU A 15 -3.14 -2.17 7.22
N ILE A 16 -1.88 -2.52 6.91
CA ILE A 16 -1.56 -3.32 5.72
C ILE A 16 -2.35 -4.63 5.73
N SER A 17 -2.43 -5.31 6.87
CA SER A 17 -3.20 -6.54 7.02
C SER A 17 -4.71 -6.35 6.89
N ARG A 18 -5.26 -5.14 6.98
CA ARG A 18 -6.67 -4.86 6.68
C ARG A 18 -6.89 -4.67 5.18
N ASP A 19 -5.92 -4.07 4.52
CA ASP A 19 -6.04 -3.65 3.12
C ASP A 19 -5.69 -4.75 2.12
N VAL A 20 -4.93 -5.77 2.52
CA VAL A 20 -4.74 -6.98 1.70
C VAL A 20 -6.08 -7.70 1.50
N TYR A 21 -6.45 -8.05 0.27
CA TYR A 21 -7.56 -8.96 -0.02
C TYR A 21 -7.06 -10.39 0.13
N GLU A 22 -6.94 -11.17 -0.93
CA GLU A 22 -6.28 -12.47 -0.92
C GLU A 22 -4.77 -12.33 -1.16
N GLU A 23 -4.39 -11.48 -2.11
CA GLU A 23 -3.00 -11.24 -2.46
C GLU A 23 -2.69 -9.76 -2.63
N ALA A 24 -1.45 -9.38 -2.30
CA ALA A 24 -0.94 -8.04 -2.53
C ALA A 24 0.57 -8.00 -2.72
N TRP A 25 1.06 -6.93 -3.33
CA TRP A 25 2.46 -6.59 -3.35
C TRP A 25 2.70 -5.37 -2.49
N LEU A 26 3.63 -5.48 -1.53
CA LEU A 26 4.10 -4.34 -0.75
C LEU A 26 5.48 -3.94 -1.25
N THR A 27 5.60 -2.73 -1.79
CA THR A 27 6.88 -2.15 -2.21
C THR A 27 7.29 -1.09 -1.20
N VAL A 28 8.45 -1.23 -0.60
CA VAL A 28 9.04 -0.30 0.36
C VAL A 28 10.25 0.36 -0.30
N MET A 29 10.28 1.69 -0.29
CA MET A 29 11.36 2.52 -0.81
C MET A 29 12.07 3.20 0.37
N ALA A 30 13.38 3.00 0.46
CA ALA A 30 14.22 3.50 1.55
C ALA A 30 15.56 4.01 1.01
N GLY A 31 15.78 5.32 1.08
CA GLY A 31 16.95 5.96 0.49
C GLY A 31 17.03 5.67 -1.02
N LYS A 32 18.16 5.09 -1.47
CA LYS A 32 18.36 4.67 -2.88
C LYS A 32 17.88 3.25 -3.17
N GLY A 33 17.43 2.51 -2.16
CA GLY A 33 17.03 1.11 -2.29
C GLY A 33 15.52 0.93 -2.29
N HIS A 34 15.07 -0.21 -2.82
CA HIS A 34 13.71 -0.67 -2.62
C HIS A 34 13.67 -2.19 -2.35
N ARG A 35 12.61 -2.62 -1.69
CA ARG A 35 12.25 -4.02 -1.49
C ARG A 35 10.79 -4.22 -1.84
N ARG A 36 10.49 -5.30 -2.54
CA ARG A 36 9.12 -5.72 -2.83
C ARG A 36 8.92 -7.12 -2.26
N VAL A 37 7.79 -7.32 -1.59
CA VAL A 37 7.37 -8.60 -1.01
C VAL A 37 5.95 -8.93 -1.46
N HIS A 38 5.67 -10.22 -1.58
CA HIS A 38 4.33 -10.76 -1.81
C HIS A 38 3.66 -10.99 -0.46
N LEU A 39 2.42 -10.53 -0.33
CA LEU A 39 1.58 -10.71 0.83
C LEU A 39 0.44 -11.64 0.44
N ILE A 40 0.33 -12.79 1.10
CA ILE A 40 -0.76 -13.74 0.88
C ILE A 40 -1.59 -13.85 2.16
N ARG A 41 -2.90 -13.70 2.02
CA ARG A 41 -3.83 -13.97 3.11
C ARG A 41 -3.97 -15.46 3.33
N ASN A 42 -3.78 -15.87 4.58
CA ASN A 42 -4.06 -17.22 5.05
C ASN A 42 -4.95 -17.11 6.29
N GLY A 43 -6.26 -17.11 6.06
CA GLY A 43 -7.27 -16.82 7.08
C GLY A 43 -7.07 -15.43 7.68
N ARG A 44 -6.84 -15.39 9.00
CA ARG A 44 -6.61 -14.12 9.75
C ARG A 44 -5.18 -13.61 9.69
N ARG A 45 -4.26 -14.33 9.04
CA ARG A 45 -2.84 -13.99 8.98
C ARG A 45 -2.46 -13.54 7.57
N ILE A 46 -1.45 -12.68 7.50
CA ILE A 46 -0.73 -12.38 6.26
C ILE A 46 0.61 -13.09 6.32
N MET A 47 0.86 -13.96 5.34
CA MET A 47 2.17 -14.52 5.05
C MET A 47 2.94 -13.52 4.18
N VAL A 48 4.22 -13.33 4.49
CA VAL A 48 5.11 -12.44 3.74
C VAL A 48 6.15 -13.31 3.07
N MET A 49 6.28 -13.18 1.75
CA MET A 49 7.27 -13.91 0.97
C MET A 49 8.08 -12.91 0.16
N ASP A 50 9.40 -13.10 0.10
CA ASP A 50 10.22 -12.38 -0.86
C ASP A 50 10.18 -13.04 -2.25
N PHE A 51 10.97 -12.54 -3.20
CA PHE A 51 11.03 -13.06 -4.55
C PHE A 51 11.62 -14.47 -4.69
N ASN A 52 12.35 -14.93 -3.67
CA ASN A 52 12.93 -16.26 -3.63
C ASN A 52 12.01 -17.25 -2.88
N ASN A 53 10.81 -16.81 -2.48
CA ASN A 53 9.91 -17.53 -1.57
C ASN A 53 10.52 -17.79 -0.19
N ASP A 54 11.49 -16.98 0.22
CA ASP A 54 12.06 -17.03 1.56
C ASP A 54 11.21 -16.21 2.54
N ASP A 55 11.16 -16.66 3.80
CA ASP A 55 10.53 -15.89 4.88
C ASP A 55 11.35 -14.62 5.13
N PHE A 56 10.74 -13.46 4.88
CA PHE A 56 11.39 -12.17 5.00
C PHE A 56 10.63 -11.27 5.98
N ASP A 57 11.33 -10.83 7.03
CA ASP A 57 10.78 -9.88 7.99
C ASP A 57 10.79 -8.45 7.45
N VAL A 58 9.83 -8.17 6.55
CA VAL A 58 9.61 -6.83 5.99
C VAL A 58 9.35 -5.79 7.07
N TRP A 59 8.78 -6.18 8.22
CA TRP A 59 8.44 -5.27 9.30
C TRP A 59 9.71 -4.78 10.01
N ASN A 60 10.65 -5.68 10.28
CA ASN A 60 11.96 -5.31 10.80
C ASN A 60 12.77 -4.51 9.77
N TYR A 61 12.73 -4.89 8.49
CA TYR A 61 13.36 -4.11 7.41
C TYR A 61 12.86 -2.65 7.38
N ILE A 62 11.55 -2.44 7.44
CA ILE A 62 10.95 -1.09 7.49
C ILE A 62 11.42 -0.34 8.74
N LYS A 63 11.40 -0.99 9.91
CA LYS A 63 11.83 -0.39 11.18
C LYS A 63 13.29 0.09 11.12
N GLU A 64 14.17 -0.75 10.62
CA GLU A 64 15.59 -0.44 10.49
C GLU A 64 15.82 0.66 9.45
N ALA A 65 15.13 0.58 8.32
CA ALA A 65 15.21 1.58 7.27
C ALA A 65 14.75 2.96 7.75
N VAL A 66 13.61 3.07 8.46
CA VAL A 66 13.16 4.35 9.06
C VAL A 66 14.18 4.88 10.07
N ASN A 67 14.80 4.01 10.87
CA ASN A 67 15.81 4.44 11.84
C ASN A 67 17.10 4.94 11.19
N ARG A 68 17.46 4.39 10.04
CA ARG A 68 18.67 4.75 9.30
C ARG A 68 18.47 5.98 8.39
N GLU A 69 17.39 6.00 7.62
CA GLU A 69 17.11 7.01 6.60
C GLU A 69 16.24 8.17 7.12
N GLY A 70 15.63 8.02 8.30
CA GLY A 70 14.68 8.98 8.88
C GLY A 70 13.24 8.81 8.37
N TYR A 71 13.06 8.32 7.15
CA TYR A 71 11.76 8.02 6.55
C TYR A 71 11.84 6.89 5.51
N VAL A 72 10.70 6.26 5.24
CA VAL A 72 10.50 5.36 4.09
C VAL A 72 9.11 5.60 3.52
N SER A 73 8.94 5.35 2.22
CA SER A 73 7.62 5.28 1.59
C SER A 73 7.27 3.82 1.29
N ALA A 74 6.00 3.49 1.37
CA ALA A 74 5.50 2.18 1.04
C ALA A 74 4.27 2.28 0.13
N VAL A 75 4.18 1.38 -0.85
CA VAL A 75 3.04 1.25 -1.76
C VAL A 75 2.51 -0.16 -1.64
N LEU A 76 1.25 -0.29 -1.23
CA LEU A 76 0.51 -1.54 -1.23
C LEU A 76 -0.33 -1.61 -2.50
N ARG A 77 -0.18 -2.69 -3.26
CA ARG A 77 -1.05 -3.01 -4.41
C ARG A 77 -1.76 -4.32 -4.14
N SER A 78 -3.04 -4.28 -3.79
CA SER A 78 -3.81 -5.48 -3.49
C SER A 78 -4.73 -5.86 -4.63
N MET A 79 -4.73 -7.15 -4.98
CA MET A 79 -5.58 -7.71 -6.02
C MET A 79 -7.01 -7.83 -5.49
N THR A 80 -7.94 -7.16 -6.14
CA THR A 80 -9.35 -7.15 -5.75
C THR A 80 -10.07 -8.37 -6.33
N GLU A 81 -11.27 -8.67 -5.84
CA GLU A 81 -12.14 -9.69 -6.46
C GLU A 81 -12.85 -9.18 -7.72
N GLU A 82 -12.90 -7.86 -7.92
CA GLU A 82 -13.60 -7.26 -9.04
C GLU A 82 -12.75 -7.33 -10.30
N MET A 83 -13.33 -7.88 -11.37
CA MET A 83 -12.62 -8.13 -12.62
C MET A 83 -12.88 -7.00 -13.62
N HIS A 84 -11.82 -6.46 -14.21
CA HIS A 84 -11.93 -5.50 -15.28
C HIS A 84 -12.65 -6.13 -16.49
N PRO A 85 -13.75 -5.55 -17.00
CA PRO A 85 -14.68 -6.21 -17.92
C PRO A 85 -14.03 -6.62 -19.25
N LYS A 86 -13.09 -5.80 -19.76
CA LYS A 86 -12.37 -6.04 -21.02
C LYS A 86 -11.09 -6.89 -20.86
N LYS A 87 -10.22 -6.54 -19.91
CA LYS A 87 -8.93 -7.22 -19.68
C LYS A 87 -9.07 -8.63 -19.08
N LYS A 88 -10.18 -8.92 -18.38
CA LYS A 88 -10.36 -10.18 -17.64
C LYS A 88 -9.26 -10.41 -16.58
N GLU A 89 -8.82 -9.32 -15.98
CA GLU A 89 -7.84 -9.26 -14.88
C GLU A 89 -8.48 -8.52 -13.69
N PRO A 90 -8.11 -8.84 -12.44
CA PRO A 90 -8.62 -8.12 -11.28
C PRO A 90 -8.16 -6.67 -11.28
N PHE A 91 -8.97 -5.77 -10.75
CA PHE A 91 -8.50 -4.43 -10.41
C PHE A 91 -7.50 -4.51 -9.25
N MET A 92 -6.60 -3.53 -9.20
CA MET A 92 -5.57 -3.36 -8.17
C MET A 92 -5.92 -2.17 -7.30
N GLU A 93 -6.22 -2.40 -6.02
CA GLU A 93 -6.32 -1.33 -5.04
C GLU A 93 -4.91 -0.89 -4.64
N VAL A 94 -4.58 0.37 -4.89
CA VAL A 94 -3.27 0.98 -4.68
C VAL A 94 -3.35 2.00 -3.56
N ARG A 95 -2.57 1.80 -2.49
CA ARG A 95 -2.48 2.70 -1.34
C ARG A 95 -1.03 3.09 -1.06
N GLY A 96 -0.83 4.34 -0.67
CA GLY A 96 0.49 4.91 -0.39
C GLY A 96 0.62 5.30 1.06
N PHE A 97 1.80 5.03 1.61
CA PHE A 97 2.11 5.30 3.01
C PHE A 97 3.47 5.97 3.13
N LEU A 98 3.56 6.91 4.06
CA LEU A 98 4.82 7.49 4.52
C LEU A 98 5.05 7.05 5.96
N LEU A 99 6.20 6.47 6.26
CA LEU A 99 6.64 6.18 7.61
C LEU A 99 7.86 7.03 7.93
N TYR A 100 7.89 7.64 9.11
CA TYR A 100 8.94 8.57 9.49
C TYR A 100 9.26 8.53 10.98
N LYS A 101 10.47 8.95 11.33
CA LYS A 101 10.93 9.05 12.72
C LYS A 101 10.71 10.46 13.26
N LYS A 102 10.05 10.54 14.42
CA LYS A 102 9.90 11.78 15.20
C LYS A 102 10.01 11.45 16.68
N ASP A 103 10.77 12.22 17.46
CA ASP A 103 10.94 12.02 18.91
C ASP A 103 11.27 10.57 19.31
N SER A 104 12.19 9.93 18.57
CA SER A 104 12.59 8.52 18.74
C SER A 104 11.49 7.48 18.53
N LYS A 105 10.32 7.88 18.03
CA LYS A 105 9.20 7.00 17.66
C LYS A 105 9.02 6.97 16.14
N ILE A 106 8.47 5.86 15.65
CA ILE A 106 8.08 5.71 14.25
C ILE A 106 6.61 6.08 14.15
N TYR A 107 6.29 6.98 13.23
CA TYR A 107 4.94 7.35 12.84
C TYR A 107 4.67 6.89 11.41
N TRP A 108 3.41 6.78 11.06
CA TRP A 108 2.99 6.56 9.69
C TRP A 108 1.70 7.30 9.36
N GLU A 109 1.57 7.64 8.09
CA GLU A 109 0.37 8.23 7.50
C GLU A 109 0.11 7.62 6.12
N MET A 110 -1.17 7.52 5.76
CA MET A 110 -1.59 7.17 4.41
C MET A 110 -1.79 8.46 3.61
N ILE A 111 -1.31 8.49 2.37
CA ILE A 111 -1.49 9.65 1.48
C ILE A 111 -2.90 9.67 0.88
N SER A 112 -3.30 10.78 0.26
CA SER A 112 -4.62 10.86 -0.39
C SER A 112 -4.67 10.00 -1.66
N ALA A 113 -5.89 9.68 -2.12
CA ALA A 113 -6.07 8.99 -3.40
C ALA A 113 -5.45 9.77 -4.57
N GLN A 114 -5.61 11.11 -4.56
CA GLN A 114 -5.04 12.00 -5.55
C GLN A 114 -3.50 11.98 -5.52
N ASP A 115 -2.89 12.11 -4.34
CA ASP A 115 -1.42 12.05 -4.20
C ASP A 115 -0.88 10.69 -4.65
N MET A 116 -1.59 9.61 -4.36
CA MET A 116 -1.21 8.25 -4.79
C MET A 116 -1.30 8.10 -6.32
N MET A 117 -2.38 8.58 -6.92
CA MET A 117 -2.56 8.60 -8.37
C MET A 117 -1.43 9.40 -9.04
N ASP A 118 -1.16 10.61 -8.55
CA ASP A 118 -0.11 11.46 -9.09
C ASP A 118 1.26 10.80 -8.94
N ALA A 119 1.58 10.20 -7.79
CA ALA A 119 2.83 9.48 -7.59
C ALA A 119 3.00 8.28 -8.54
N MET A 120 1.92 7.58 -8.88
CA MET A 120 1.94 6.41 -9.77
C MET A 120 1.95 6.76 -11.25
N GLN A 121 1.46 7.95 -11.60
CA GLN A 121 1.36 8.40 -12.98
C GLN A 121 2.52 9.31 -13.39
N HIS A 122 3.62 9.33 -12.64
CA HIS A 122 4.85 10.01 -13.05
C HIS A 122 6.04 9.06 -13.02
N ASP A 123 6.88 9.16 -14.03
CA ASP A 123 8.14 8.44 -14.09
C ASP A 123 9.07 8.90 -12.96
N ALA A 124 9.55 7.96 -12.16
CA ALA A 124 10.33 8.27 -10.96
C ALA A 124 11.69 8.92 -11.24
N VAL A 125 12.21 8.81 -12.47
CA VAL A 125 13.53 9.35 -12.85
C VAL A 125 13.39 10.74 -13.48
N THR A 126 12.42 10.89 -14.38
CA THR A 126 12.24 12.07 -15.22
C THR A 126 11.14 13.01 -14.72
N GLY A 127 10.27 12.54 -13.83
CA GLY A 127 9.10 13.27 -13.36
C GLY A 127 8.05 13.50 -14.45
N LYS A 128 8.17 12.86 -15.62
CA LYS A 128 7.21 13.01 -16.71
C LYS A 128 5.99 12.16 -16.46
N LYS A 129 4.82 12.66 -16.84
CA LYS A 129 3.57 11.90 -16.75
C LYS A 129 3.66 10.64 -17.61
N ILE A 130 3.30 9.49 -17.03
CA ILE A 130 3.19 8.20 -17.71
C ILE A 130 1.72 7.78 -17.83
N LYS A 131 1.46 6.82 -18.71
CA LYS A 131 0.11 6.30 -18.92
C LYS A 131 -0.33 5.51 -17.68
N ALA A 132 -1.51 5.84 -17.17
CA ALA A 132 -2.14 5.09 -16.09
C ALA A 132 -2.43 3.64 -16.50
N ASP A 133 -2.29 2.70 -15.56
CA ASP A 133 -2.80 1.34 -15.77
C ASP A 133 -4.32 1.35 -15.56
N PRO A 134 -5.14 0.94 -16.54
CA PRO A 134 -6.58 0.88 -16.36
C PRO A 134 -7.06 -0.14 -15.30
N LEU A 135 -6.16 -0.95 -14.75
CA LEU A 135 -6.46 -1.84 -13.62
C LEU A 135 -6.29 -1.15 -12.27
N ASP A 136 -5.62 0.00 -12.18
CA ASP A 136 -5.36 0.66 -10.90
C ASP A 136 -6.60 1.43 -10.38
N ILE A 137 -6.83 1.28 -9.09
CA ILE A 137 -7.75 2.07 -8.27
C ILE A 137 -6.93 2.67 -7.13
N TYR A 138 -6.84 3.99 -7.03
CA TYR A 138 -6.04 4.68 -6.01
C TYR A 138 -6.92 5.02 -4.82
N CYS A 139 -6.59 4.56 -3.61
CA CYS A 139 -7.41 4.80 -2.42
C CYS A 139 -6.64 5.57 -1.33
N GLY A 140 -7.34 6.50 -0.68
CA GLY A 140 -6.82 7.39 0.35
C GLY A 140 -7.28 7.05 1.77
N ALA A 141 -6.73 7.81 2.73
CA ALA A 141 -6.98 7.66 4.17
C ALA A 141 -8.42 8.01 4.60
N ASP A 142 -9.10 8.85 3.82
CA ASP A 142 -10.47 9.30 4.02
C ASP A 142 -11.52 8.33 3.43
N GLY A 143 -11.06 7.23 2.82
CA GLY A 143 -11.91 6.26 2.16
C GLY A 143 -12.28 6.64 0.73
N GLU A 144 -11.82 7.79 0.21
CA GLU A 144 -11.97 8.09 -1.21
C GLU A 144 -11.13 7.10 -2.04
N CYS A 145 -11.72 6.65 -3.15
CA CYS A 145 -11.01 5.88 -4.17
C CYS A 145 -11.25 6.51 -5.54
N LEU A 146 -10.19 6.61 -6.34
CA LEU A 146 -10.20 7.14 -7.70
C LEU A 146 -9.89 6.02 -8.69
N ASP A 147 -10.61 5.97 -9.81
CA ASP A 147 -10.19 5.15 -10.95
C ASP A 147 -8.92 5.71 -11.61
N TYR A 148 -8.36 4.96 -12.56
CA TYR A 148 -7.18 5.37 -13.31
C TYR A 148 -7.32 6.70 -14.09
N MET A 149 -8.55 7.20 -14.27
CA MET A 149 -8.86 8.49 -14.90
C MET A 149 -9.03 9.63 -13.88
N GLY A 150 -8.94 9.36 -12.59
CA GLY A 150 -9.12 10.34 -11.52
C GLY A 150 -10.58 10.59 -11.17
N ARG A 151 -11.49 9.66 -11.49
CA ARG A 151 -12.91 9.78 -11.12
C ARG A 151 -13.15 9.08 -9.80
N SER A 152 -13.83 9.74 -8.87
CA SER A 152 -14.24 9.12 -7.61
C SER A 152 -15.19 7.96 -7.88
N ILE A 153 -14.91 6.82 -7.24
CA ILE A 153 -15.72 5.61 -7.34
C ILE A 153 -16.09 5.12 -5.94
N VAL A 154 -17.23 4.45 -5.84
CA VAL A 154 -17.59 3.71 -4.62
C VAL A 154 -17.01 2.31 -4.74
N PHE A 155 -15.95 2.06 -3.99
CA PHE A 155 -15.31 0.77 -3.96
C PHE A 155 -15.79 -0.03 -2.75
N VAL A 156 -16.64 -1.06 -2.99
CA VAL A 156 -17.19 -1.88 -1.91
C VAL A 156 -16.28 -3.08 -1.69
N LYS A 157 -15.39 -2.95 -0.70
CA LYS A 157 -14.65 -4.11 -0.19
C LYS A 157 -15.65 -5.08 0.44
N LYS A 158 -15.83 -6.26 -0.15
CA LYS A 158 -16.64 -7.31 0.49
C LYS A 158 -16.08 -7.57 1.88
N ALA A 159 -16.96 -7.56 2.88
CA ALA A 159 -16.59 -7.87 4.25
C ALA A 159 -15.96 -9.27 4.26
N ASN A 160 -14.70 -9.35 4.67
CA ASN A 160 -14.06 -10.63 4.85
C ASN A 160 -14.74 -11.29 6.06
N PRO A 161 -15.39 -12.47 5.91
CA PRO A 161 -16.23 -13.07 6.95
C PRO A 161 -15.46 -13.36 8.25
N LEU A 162 -14.13 -13.31 8.22
CA LEU A 162 -13.26 -13.50 9.38
C LEU A 162 -13.22 -12.31 10.37
N TYR A 163 -13.79 -11.17 9.98
CA TYR A 163 -13.96 -9.95 10.80
C TYR A 163 -15.43 -9.60 11.08
N GLY A 164 -16.36 -10.54 10.91
CA GLY A 164 -17.70 -10.43 11.49
C GLY A 164 -17.62 -10.58 13.02
N HIS A 165 -18.11 -9.57 13.74
CA HIS A 165 -18.26 -9.58 15.19
C HIS A 165 -19.07 -10.78 15.70
#